data_AF-A0A0U2GUF5-F1
#
_entry.id   AF-A0A0U2GUF5-F1
#
_cell.length_a   1.000
_cell.length_b   1.000
_cell.length_c   1.000
_cell.angle_alpha   90.00
_cell.angle_beta   90.00
_cell.angle_gamma   90.00
#
_symmetry.space_group_name_H-M   'P 1'
#
loop_
_entity.id
_entity.type
_entity.pdbx_description
1 polymer ?
#
loop_
_entity_poly.entity_id
_entity_poly.type
_entity_poly.pdbx_seq_one_letter_code
_entity_poly.pdbx_strand_id
1 'polypeptide(L)'
;FIPNHYPGSDLVSETTLMKYAGKDITSLFPVQVSALCQGKDGAIPPEVTLDNRNTNMTGQPQLLAQRDVDVNSVYHDFRYGTNDSRPDWYFEQMYTFKHVYLKGRMGYTPKYVEKLARDSAWNIVTIHGKVYDMTKYMQGGLRMKTKPGEATPNIPGATDFMEDSVVQLFRSAKGQD
;
A
#
# COMPACT_ATOMS: atom_id res chain seq x y z
N PHE A 1 6.34 -7.36 21.03
CA PHE A 1 7.10 -6.09 21.15
C PHE A 1 8.56 -6.46 21.34
N ILE A 2 9.52 -5.72 20.80
CA ILE A 2 10.96 -6.05 20.93
C ILE A 2 11.31 -6.23 22.42
N PRO A 3 11.96 -7.34 22.83
CA PRO A 3 12.63 -8.34 22.00
C PRO A 3 11.71 -9.41 21.35
N ASN A 4 10.51 -9.61 21.89
CA ASN A 4 9.50 -10.57 21.42
C ASN A 4 8.66 -10.04 20.25
N HIS A 5 9.29 -9.64 19.14
CA HIS A 5 8.61 -9.23 17.90
C HIS A 5 8.78 -10.31 16.82
N TYR A 6 7.86 -10.40 15.87
CA TYR A 6 8.01 -11.25 14.69
C TYR A 6 8.66 -10.47 13.53
N PRO A 7 9.62 -11.03 12.79
CA PRO A 7 10.27 -12.33 13.02
C PRO A 7 11.23 -12.24 14.22
N GLY A 8 11.54 -13.40 14.81
CA GLY A 8 12.44 -13.48 15.97
C GLY A 8 13.85 -12.95 15.69
N SER A 9 14.60 -12.68 16.77
CA SER A 9 15.96 -12.10 16.72
C SER A 9 16.97 -12.91 15.91
N ASP A 10 16.70 -14.20 15.69
CA ASP A 10 17.55 -15.09 14.90
C ASP A 10 17.47 -14.81 13.39
N LEU A 11 16.40 -14.14 12.94
CA LEU A 11 16.19 -13.77 11.53
C LEU A 11 16.44 -12.28 11.28
N VAL A 12 16.00 -11.41 12.19
CA VAL A 12 16.15 -9.96 12.04
C VAL A 12 16.61 -9.36 13.37
N SER A 13 17.73 -8.63 13.34
CA SER A 13 18.26 -8.00 14.54
C SER A 13 17.30 -6.95 15.11
N GLU A 14 17.28 -6.79 16.43
CA GLU A 14 16.49 -5.75 17.09
C GLU A 14 16.86 -4.36 16.59
N THR A 15 18.15 -4.12 16.33
CA THR A 15 18.66 -2.88 15.75
C THR A 15 18.07 -2.57 14.38
N THR A 16 17.80 -3.60 13.57
CA THR A 16 17.16 -3.44 12.26
C THR A 16 15.68 -3.12 12.42
N LEU A 17 14.98 -3.82 13.31
CA LEU A 17 13.57 -3.53 13.63
C LEU A 17 13.39 -2.11 14.19
N MET A 18 14.31 -1.65 15.04
CA MET A 18 14.27 -0.31 15.62
C MET A 18 14.40 0.81 14.58
N LYS A 19 14.98 0.57 13.40
CA LYS A 19 15.02 1.56 12.30
C LYS A 19 13.63 1.91 11.75
N TYR A 20 12.67 1.02 11.96
CA TYR A 20 11.27 1.16 11.54
C TYR A 20 10.35 1.65 12.65
N ALA A 21 10.82 1.70 13.90
CA ALA A 21 10.01 2.13 15.03
C ALA A 21 9.52 3.57 14.85
N GLY A 22 8.21 3.79 15.05
CA GLY A 22 7.58 5.10 14.98
C GLY A 22 7.45 5.70 13.56
N LYS A 23 7.70 4.92 12.51
CA LYS A 23 7.57 5.35 11.11
C LYS A 23 6.35 4.72 10.44
N ASP A 24 5.84 5.40 9.41
CA ASP A 24 4.96 4.75 8.43
C ASP A 24 5.79 3.77 7.60
N ILE A 25 5.44 2.48 7.67
CA ILE A 25 6.13 1.39 6.96
C ILE A 25 5.23 0.72 5.93
N THR A 26 4.18 1.41 5.47
CA THR A 26 3.25 0.87 4.48
C THR A 26 3.98 0.39 3.21
N SER A 27 5.06 1.06 2.80
CA SER A 27 5.86 0.68 1.63
C SER A 27 6.68 -0.61 1.81
N LEU A 28 6.78 -1.15 3.03
CA LEU A 28 7.44 -2.42 3.31
C LEU A 28 6.59 -3.63 2.89
N PHE A 29 5.27 -3.46 2.81
CA PHE A 29 4.33 -4.56 2.61
C PHE A 29 3.53 -4.39 1.31
N PRO A 30 4.03 -4.94 0.18
CA PRO A 30 3.27 -4.98 -1.05
C PRO A 30 1.95 -5.74 -0.90
N VAL A 31 0.88 -5.22 -1.52
CA VAL A 31 -0.47 -5.75 -1.40
C VAL A 31 -0.95 -6.34 -2.73
N GLN A 32 -1.51 -7.54 -2.69
CA GLN A 32 -2.25 -8.15 -3.79
C GLN A 32 -3.69 -7.62 -3.77
N VAL A 33 -4.05 -6.71 -4.68
CA VAL A 33 -5.36 -6.03 -4.65
C VAL A 33 -6.50 -7.03 -4.82
N SER A 34 -6.35 -7.97 -5.75
CA SER A 34 -7.35 -9.00 -6.05
C SER A 34 -7.65 -9.95 -4.88
N ALA A 35 -6.77 -10.02 -3.88
CA ALA A 35 -7.01 -10.82 -2.67
C ALA A 35 -7.88 -10.08 -1.65
N LEU A 36 -7.89 -8.73 -1.68
CA LEU A 36 -8.58 -7.91 -0.67
C LEU A 36 -9.85 -7.24 -1.20
N CYS A 37 -9.97 -7.10 -2.52
CA CYS A 37 -11.03 -6.37 -3.16
C CYS A 37 -11.68 -7.20 -4.26
N GLN A 38 -13.01 -7.22 -4.27
CA GLN A 38 -13.75 -7.86 -5.35
C GLN A 38 -13.60 -7.10 -6.66
N GLY A 39 -13.59 -5.76 -6.64
CA GLY A 39 -13.66 -4.92 -7.85
C GLY A 39 -15.09 -4.54 -8.22
N LYS A 40 -15.26 -3.38 -8.88
CA LYS A 40 -16.60 -2.83 -9.21
C LYS A 40 -17.39 -3.70 -10.18
N ASP A 41 -16.71 -4.39 -11.10
CA ASP A 41 -17.30 -5.23 -12.15
C ASP A 41 -17.14 -6.73 -11.85
N GLY A 42 -16.89 -7.08 -10.59
CA GLY A 42 -16.51 -8.44 -10.18
C GLY A 42 -14.99 -8.61 -10.09
N ALA A 43 -14.57 -9.87 -9.91
CA ALA A 43 -13.21 -10.24 -9.49
C ALA A 43 -12.10 -9.53 -10.28
N ILE A 44 -11.23 -8.81 -9.56
CA ILE A 44 -10.05 -8.17 -10.14
C ILE A 44 -9.05 -9.23 -10.61
N PRO A 45 -8.55 -9.16 -11.86
CA PRO A 45 -7.50 -10.07 -12.32
C PRO A 45 -6.26 -10.02 -11.42
N PRO A 46 -5.65 -11.17 -11.07
CA PRO A 46 -4.53 -11.21 -10.13
C PRO A 46 -3.27 -10.48 -10.65
N GLU A 47 -3.16 -10.25 -11.95
CA GLU A 47 -2.08 -9.47 -12.55
C GLU A 47 -2.16 -7.99 -12.17
N VAL A 48 -3.33 -7.46 -11.83
CA VAL A 48 -3.52 -6.04 -11.53
C VAL A 48 -2.79 -5.67 -10.24
N THR A 49 -1.93 -4.65 -10.34
CA THR A 49 -1.16 -4.14 -9.20
C THR A 49 -1.58 -2.72 -8.83
N LEU A 50 -1.50 -2.38 -7.53
CA LEU A 50 -1.62 -0.99 -7.04
C LEU A 50 -0.28 -0.23 -7.08
N ASP A 51 0.70 -0.76 -7.80
CA ASP A 51 2.09 -0.31 -7.75
C ASP A 51 2.47 0.36 -9.07
N ASN A 52 2.42 1.69 -9.10
CA ASN A 52 2.90 2.48 -10.23
C ASN A 52 4.42 2.66 -10.10
N ARG A 53 5.18 1.58 -10.33
CA ARG A 53 6.64 1.61 -10.28
C ARG A 53 7.18 2.48 -11.42
N ASN A 54 7.78 3.61 -11.08
CA ASN A 54 8.92 4.14 -11.83
C ASN A 54 10.18 3.69 -11.09
N THR A 55 10.97 2.79 -11.68
CA THR A 55 12.20 2.23 -11.10
C THR A 55 13.36 3.24 -11.00
N ASN A 56 13.12 4.53 -11.24
CA ASN A 56 14.14 5.58 -11.40
C ASN A 56 14.01 6.70 -10.36
N MET A 57 13.96 6.39 -9.07
CA MET A 57 14.05 7.41 -8.02
C MET A 57 15.04 6.98 -6.94
N THR A 58 16.24 7.54 -7.03
CA THR A 58 17.25 7.53 -5.97
C THR A 58 17.20 8.84 -5.20
N GLY A 59 17.00 8.77 -3.88
CA GLY A 59 17.49 9.80 -2.95
C GLY A 59 16.52 10.86 -2.42
N GLN A 60 15.28 10.51 -2.02
CA GLN A 60 14.42 11.45 -1.27
C GLN A 60 14.09 10.95 0.15
N PRO A 61 13.85 11.84 1.13
CA PRO A 61 13.60 11.46 2.52
C PRO A 61 12.26 10.72 2.66
N GLN A 62 12.33 9.56 3.33
CA GLN A 62 11.32 8.51 3.55
C GLN A 62 10.02 8.90 4.29
N LEU A 63 9.68 10.18 4.37
CA LEU A 63 8.56 10.61 5.18
C LEU A 63 7.44 11.08 4.26
N LEU A 64 6.46 10.18 4.15
CA LEU A 64 5.07 10.41 3.76
C LEU A 64 4.79 10.12 2.27
N ALA A 65 5.71 10.37 1.36
CA ALA A 65 5.47 9.95 -0.02
C ALA A 65 5.74 8.44 -0.15
N GLN A 66 4.65 7.70 -0.33
CA GLN A 66 4.51 6.37 -0.93
C GLN A 66 5.23 6.18 -2.30
N ARG A 67 6.16 7.10 -2.67
CA ARG A 67 6.94 7.17 -3.90
C ARG A 67 8.16 6.25 -3.89
N ASP A 68 8.73 5.97 -2.72
CA ASP A 68 9.90 5.09 -2.61
C ASP A 68 9.53 3.75 -1.97
N VAL A 69 9.79 2.67 -2.71
CA VAL A 69 9.63 1.29 -2.25
C VAL A 69 10.73 1.00 -1.23
N ASP A 70 10.38 0.44 -0.08
CA ASP A 70 11.39 0.03 0.89
C ASP A 70 12.24 -1.10 0.29
N VAL A 71 13.57 -1.01 0.39
CA VAL A 71 14.49 -2.03 -0.17
C VAL A 71 14.25 -3.42 0.39
N ASN A 72 13.73 -3.52 1.61
CA ASN A 72 13.39 -4.77 2.27
C ASN A 72 11.96 -5.25 1.91
N SER A 73 11.20 -4.51 1.11
CA SER A 73 9.87 -4.96 0.64
C SER A 73 9.93 -6.22 -0.20
N VAL A 74 11.09 -6.52 -0.81
CA VAL A 74 11.32 -7.75 -1.57
C VAL A 74 11.11 -9.01 -0.73
N TYR A 75 11.34 -8.95 0.58
CA TYR A 75 11.11 -10.06 1.51
C TYR A 75 9.64 -10.23 1.91
N HIS A 76 8.78 -9.31 1.47
CA HIS A 76 7.36 -9.26 1.77
C HIS A 76 6.49 -9.24 0.48
N ASP A 77 7.10 -9.29 -0.70
CA ASP A 77 6.40 -9.25 -1.99
C ASP A 77 5.99 -10.67 -2.41
N PHE A 78 4.79 -11.09 -2.01
CA PHE A 78 4.19 -12.39 -2.38
C PHE A 78 3.05 -12.25 -3.41
N ARG A 79 3.06 -11.16 -4.17
CA ARG A 79 2.02 -10.88 -5.18
C ARG A 79 2.11 -11.85 -6.36
N TYR A 80 1.07 -11.88 -7.19
CA TYR A 80 0.91 -12.84 -8.30
C TYR A 80 2.13 -12.98 -9.21
N GLY A 81 2.77 -11.86 -9.56
CA GLY A 81 3.91 -11.84 -10.48
C GLY A 81 5.25 -12.32 -9.88
N THR A 82 5.28 -12.92 -8.70
CA THR A 82 6.49 -13.51 -8.09
C THR A 82 6.51 -15.03 -8.23
N ASN A 83 7.67 -15.64 -8.00
CA ASN A 83 7.81 -17.10 -8.04
C ASN A 83 7.19 -17.80 -6.82
N ASP A 84 6.91 -17.06 -5.75
CA ASP A 84 6.28 -17.52 -4.52
C ASP A 84 5.07 -16.62 -4.25
N SER A 85 3.94 -16.95 -4.87
CA SER A 85 2.72 -16.16 -4.76
C SER A 85 1.83 -16.68 -3.65
N ARG A 86 1.47 -15.78 -2.72
CA ARG A 86 0.63 -16.05 -1.56
C ARG A 86 -0.37 -14.88 -1.43
N PRO A 87 -1.54 -14.96 -2.10
CA PRO A 87 -2.44 -13.82 -2.27
C PRO A 87 -2.90 -13.22 -0.93
N ASP A 88 -3.18 -14.06 0.07
CA ASP A 88 -3.72 -13.64 1.36
C ASP A 88 -2.64 -13.27 2.38
N TRP A 89 -1.36 -13.48 2.07
CA TRP A 89 -0.25 -13.33 3.02
C TRP A 89 -0.24 -11.98 3.72
N TYR A 90 -0.45 -10.89 2.96
CA TYR A 90 -0.52 -9.54 3.55
C TYR A 90 -1.62 -9.45 4.60
N PHE A 91 -2.81 -9.93 4.28
CA PHE A 91 -3.96 -9.87 5.18
C PHE A 91 -3.71 -10.71 6.43
N GLU A 92 -3.21 -11.93 6.27
CA GLU A 92 -2.88 -12.84 7.37
C GLU A 92 -1.82 -12.26 8.31
N GLN A 93 -0.76 -11.67 7.76
CA GLN A 93 0.28 -11.02 8.56
C GLN A 93 -0.27 -9.81 9.30
N MET A 94 -1.02 -8.94 8.60
CA MET A 94 -1.63 -7.77 9.23
C MET A 94 -2.66 -8.16 10.28
N TYR A 95 -3.42 -9.24 10.07
CA TYR A 95 -4.34 -9.79 11.05
C TYR A 95 -3.58 -10.24 12.29
N THR A 96 -2.54 -11.04 12.13
CA THR A 96 -1.69 -11.53 13.23
C THR A 96 -1.05 -10.38 14.00
N PHE A 97 -0.43 -9.43 13.31
CA PHE A 97 0.23 -8.29 13.96
C PHE A 97 -0.76 -7.39 14.70
N LYS A 98 -1.97 -7.21 14.16
CA LYS A 98 -3.03 -6.46 14.84
C LYS A 98 -3.47 -7.12 16.14
N HIS A 99 -3.54 -8.44 16.18
CA HIS A 99 -3.98 -9.18 17.37
C HIS A 99 -2.89 -9.33 18.43
N VAL A 100 -1.64 -9.51 18.02
CA VAL A 100 -0.55 -9.87 18.94
C VAL A 100 0.35 -8.68 19.30
N TYR A 101 0.54 -7.72 18.39
CA TYR A 101 1.57 -6.69 18.53
C TYR A 101 1.08 -5.24 18.49
N LEU A 102 -0.16 -4.97 18.09
CA LEU A 102 -0.69 -3.61 18.01
C LEU A 102 -0.70 -2.92 19.37
N LYS A 103 -0.04 -1.78 19.47
CA LYS A 103 -0.05 -0.92 20.65
C LYS A 103 -0.91 0.33 20.49
N GLY A 104 -1.06 0.81 19.25
CA GLY A 104 -1.84 1.99 18.93
C GLY A 104 -1.89 2.21 17.42
N ARG A 105 -2.78 3.10 16.98
CA ARG A 105 -2.84 3.55 15.59
C ARG A 105 -2.12 4.88 15.46
N MET A 106 -1.43 5.10 14.35
CA MET A 106 -0.90 6.43 14.04
C MET A 106 -2.07 7.37 13.72
N GLY A 107 -2.04 8.56 14.33
CA GLY A 107 -2.99 9.63 14.05
C GLY A 107 -2.35 10.69 13.17
N TYR A 108 -3.15 11.27 12.28
CA TYR A 108 -2.79 12.45 11.52
C TYR A 108 -3.69 13.61 11.97
N THR A 109 -3.13 14.81 12.14
CA THR A 109 -3.94 15.97 12.50
C THR A 109 -4.74 16.45 11.29
N PRO A 110 -5.96 16.98 11.46
CA PRO A 110 -6.76 17.50 10.34
C PRO A 110 -5.98 18.54 9.52
N LYS A 111 -5.31 19.49 10.18
CA LYS A 111 -4.43 20.49 9.54
C LYS A 111 -3.35 19.86 8.66
N TYR A 112 -2.81 18.71 9.07
CA TYR A 112 -1.79 18.03 8.29
C TYR A 112 -2.37 17.28 7.08
N VAL A 113 -3.54 16.64 7.23
CA VAL A 113 -4.27 16.03 6.11
C VAL A 113 -4.68 17.09 5.09
N GLU A 114 -5.21 18.24 5.54
CA GLU A 114 -5.55 19.38 4.69
C GLU A 114 -4.31 19.87 3.91
N LYS A 115 -3.16 19.99 4.57
CA LYS A 115 -1.90 20.35 3.93
C LYS A 115 -1.51 19.37 2.81
N LEU A 116 -1.63 18.06 3.06
CA LEU A 116 -1.34 17.03 2.05
C LEU A 116 -2.29 17.13 0.86
N ALA A 117 -3.57 17.36 1.11
CA ALA A 117 -4.58 17.53 0.08
C ALA A 117 -4.34 18.79 -0.78
N ARG A 118 -4.15 19.96 -0.15
CA ARG A 118 -4.04 21.26 -0.84
C ARG A 118 -2.66 21.50 -1.44
N ASP A 119 -1.60 21.30 -0.66
CA ASP A 119 -0.25 21.75 -1.04
C ASP A 119 0.52 20.68 -1.80
N SER A 120 0.28 19.41 -1.48
CA SER A 120 1.03 18.27 -2.06
C SER A 120 0.26 17.56 -3.19
N ALA A 121 -0.95 18.05 -3.50
CA ALA A 121 -1.85 17.49 -4.51
C ALA A 121 -2.20 16.01 -4.29
N TRP A 122 -2.20 15.51 -3.05
CA TRP A 122 -2.59 14.13 -2.75
C TRP A 122 -4.10 13.96 -2.77
N ASN A 123 -4.58 12.81 -3.26
CA ASN A 123 -5.99 12.44 -3.15
C ASN A 123 -6.19 11.72 -1.82
N ILE A 124 -6.17 12.50 -0.74
CA ILE A 124 -6.31 12.05 0.64
C ILE A 124 -7.56 12.66 1.26
N VAL A 125 -8.32 11.87 2.01
CA VAL A 125 -9.55 12.32 2.69
C VAL A 125 -9.71 11.62 4.03
N THR A 126 -10.47 12.25 4.93
CA THR A 126 -10.90 11.67 6.21
C THR A 126 -12.34 11.18 6.12
N ILE A 127 -12.59 9.89 6.36
CA ILE A 127 -13.92 9.27 6.37
C ILE A 127 -14.10 8.53 7.69
N HIS A 128 -15.12 8.89 8.46
CA HIS A 128 -15.45 8.28 9.77
C HIS A 128 -14.23 8.18 10.72
N GLY A 129 -13.42 9.24 10.79
CA GLY A 129 -12.24 9.29 11.67
C GLY A 129 -11.04 8.47 11.21
N LYS A 130 -11.04 7.98 9.96
CA LYS A 130 -9.91 7.30 9.33
C LYS A 130 -9.43 8.08 8.11
N VAL A 131 -8.13 8.05 7.89
CA VAL A 131 -7.49 8.70 6.74
C VAL A 131 -7.31 7.68 5.62
N TYR A 132 -7.72 8.04 4.41
CA TYR A 132 -7.61 7.22 3.21
C TYR A 132 -6.86 7.98 2.12
N ASP A 133 -5.95 7.29 1.44
CA ASP A 133 -5.14 7.84 0.35
C ASP A 133 -5.38 7.04 -0.95
N MET A 134 -5.99 7.69 -1.94
CA MET A 134 -6.21 7.17 -3.29
C MET A 134 -5.29 7.83 -4.33
N THR A 135 -4.24 8.53 -3.89
CA THR A 135 -3.31 9.25 -4.78
C THR A 135 -2.77 8.34 -5.88
N LYS A 136 -2.27 7.15 -5.54
CA LYS A 136 -1.73 6.19 -6.52
C LYS A 136 -2.77 5.72 -7.53
N TYR A 137 -3.96 5.37 -7.04
CA TYR A 137 -5.05 4.90 -7.88
C TYR A 137 -5.46 5.98 -8.90
N MET A 138 -5.63 7.21 -8.42
CA MET A 138 -6.12 8.33 -9.24
C MET A 138 -5.06 8.98 -10.14
N GLN A 139 -3.77 8.82 -9.84
CA GLN A 139 -2.69 9.25 -10.74
C GLN A 139 -2.63 8.42 -12.03
N GLY A 140 -3.33 7.28 -12.07
CA GLY A 140 -3.24 6.33 -13.16
C GLY A 140 -1.90 5.60 -13.20
N GLY A 141 -1.66 4.84 -14.28
CA GLY A 141 -0.41 4.10 -14.46
C GLY A 141 -0.30 2.82 -13.63
N LEU A 142 -1.41 2.33 -13.07
CA LEU A 142 -1.50 0.96 -12.57
C LEU A 142 -1.19 0.00 -13.71
N ARG A 143 -0.45 -1.06 -13.41
CA ARG A 143 0.01 -2.03 -14.41
C ARG A 143 -0.43 -3.42 -14.03
N MET A 144 -0.61 -4.23 -15.05
CA MET A 144 -0.66 -5.68 -14.89
C MET A 144 0.77 -6.22 -14.85
N LYS A 145 1.04 -7.13 -13.93
CA LYS A 145 2.34 -7.80 -13.79
C LYS A 145 2.12 -9.31 -13.69
N THR A 146 2.76 -10.02 -14.62
CA THR A 146 2.80 -11.48 -14.68
C THR A 146 4.11 -12.00 -14.09
N LYS A 147 4.25 -13.33 -14.01
CA LYS A 147 5.50 -13.96 -13.61
C LYS A 147 6.59 -13.69 -14.65
N PRO A 148 7.88 -13.73 -14.25
CA PRO A 148 8.98 -13.58 -15.20
C PRO A 148 8.88 -14.58 -16.35
N GLY A 149 8.94 -14.08 -17.59
CA GLY A 149 8.85 -14.90 -18.80
C GLY A 149 7.44 -15.11 -19.36
N GLU A 150 6.39 -14.67 -18.65
CA GLU A 150 5.01 -14.74 -19.14
C GLU A 150 4.59 -13.42 -19.79
N ALA A 151 3.81 -13.52 -20.87
CA ALA A 151 3.20 -12.35 -21.50
C ALA A 151 2.18 -11.70 -20.57
N THR A 152 2.28 -10.39 -20.38
CA THR A 152 1.27 -9.64 -19.63
C THR A 152 -0.02 -9.56 -20.44
N PRO A 153 -1.17 -10.00 -19.90
CA PRO A 153 -2.43 -9.97 -20.62
C PRO A 153 -2.86 -8.53 -20.89
N ASN A 154 -3.57 -8.32 -22.00
CA ASN A 154 -4.18 -7.04 -22.33
C ASN A 154 -5.68 -7.11 -22.06
N ILE A 155 -6.09 -6.76 -20.84
CA ILE A 155 -7.48 -6.73 -20.40
C ILE A 155 -7.90 -5.26 -20.28
N PRO A 156 -8.75 -4.76 -21.21
CA PRO A 156 -9.25 -3.38 -21.15
C PRO A 156 -9.95 -3.11 -19.82
N GLY A 157 -9.63 -1.98 -19.18
CA GLY A 157 -10.28 -1.54 -17.94
C GLY A 157 -9.94 -2.35 -16.69
N ALA A 158 -9.05 -3.35 -16.75
CA ALA A 158 -8.73 -4.18 -15.57
C ALA A 158 -8.18 -3.39 -14.37
N THR A 159 -7.57 -2.23 -14.63
CA THR A 159 -7.06 -1.33 -13.58
C THR A 159 -8.13 -0.40 -13.00
N ASP A 160 -9.31 -0.31 -13.63
CA ASP A 160 -10.38 0.59 -13.25
C ASP A 160 -11.36 -0.09 -12.28
N PHE A 161 -10.81 -0.74 -11.27
CA PHE A 161 -11.56 -1.61 -10.36
C PHE A 161 -12.26 -0.90 -9.18
N MET A 162 -12.00 0.39 -8.96
CA MET A 162 -12.65 1.16 -7.89
C MET A 162 -13.99 1.70 -8.39
N GLU A 163 -15.00 1.66 -7.52
CA GLU A 163 -16.32 2.18 -7.83
C GLU A 163 -16.28 3.71 -8.08
N ASP A 164 -17.06 4.16 -9.07
CA ASP A 164 -16.95 5.52 -9.61
C ASP A 164 -17.39 6.59 -8.59
N SER A 165 -18.38 6.32 -7.74
CA SER A 165 -18.78 7.21 -6.65
C SER A 165 -17.68 7.38 -5.59
N VAL A 166 -16.89 6.34 -5.30
CA VAL A 166 -15.70 6.44 -4.42
C VAL A 166 -14.64 7.31 -5.08
N VAL A 167 -14.36 7.11 -6.37
CA VAL A 167 -13.43 7.98 -7.11
C VAL A 167 -13.91 9.44 -7.09
N GLN A 168 -15.22 9.66 -7.27
CA GLN A 168 -15.81 11.00 -7.27
C GLN A 168 -15.79 11.66 -5.90
N LEU A 169 -15.95 10.89 -4.81
CA LEU A 169 -15.78 11.38 -3.45
C LEU A 169 -14.38 11.99 -3.27
N PHE A 170 -13.34 11.29 -3.69
CA PHE A 170 -11.97 11.79 -3.57
C PHE A 170 -11.67 12.98 -4.49
N ARG A 171 -12.32 13.08 -5.66
CA ARG A 171 -12.20 14.26 -6.53
C ARG A 171 -12.84 15.51 -5.92
N SER A 172 -13.97 15.35 -5.25
CA SER A 172 -14.79 16.46 -4.78
C SER A 172 -14.49 16.89 -3.34
N ALA A 173 -14.19 15.95 -2.44
CA ALA A 173 -14.04 16.22 -1.01
C ALA A 173 -12.61 16.59 -0.56
N LYS A 174 -11.62 16.45 -1.45
CA LYS A 174 -10.21 16.70 -1.14
C LYS A 174 -9.97 18.09 -0.52
N GLY A 175 -9.48 18.11 0.72
CA GLY A 175 -9.09 19.34 1.43
C GLY A 175 -10.26 20.13 2.02
N GLN A 176 -11.41 19.48 2.21
CA GLN A 176 -12.60 20.05 2.84
C GLN A 176 -12.82 19.54 4.28
N ASP A 177 -11.95 18.65 4.74
CA ASP A 177 -11.94 17.99 6.05
C ASP A 177 -11.42 18.87 7.20
#